data_AF-A0A8T5H4S5-F1
#
_entry.id   AF-A0A8T5H4S5-F1
#
_cell.length_a   1.000
_cell.length_b   1.000
_cell.length_c   1.000
_cell.angle_alpha   90.00
_cell.angle_beta   90.00
_cell.angle_gamma   90.00
#
_symmetry.space_group_name_H-M   'P 1'
#
loop_
_entity.id
_entity.type
_entity.pdbx_description
1 polymer ?
#
loop_
_entity_poly.entity_id
_entity_poly.type
_entity_poly.pdbx_seq_one_letter_code
_entity_poly.pdbx_strand_id
1 'polypeptide(L)'
;MEPQFFALPKSNIQGIPLYSGENNLQIGFIEVGCKPNKKRGKLKNTKQLFLKYWGDNYKQSVGDWIPTVYRALAHYDPTKKPGLDFRKWELDVVLDYQFISEEMLKSLDEQDKKQVFHIVRKEKQRHILEEILKENDAERLHALIVAGGDKPQVAYIRGQMAEILAQKDADNNLPPGMNLFRNGNIRYFNRRFRNGTEIDAVQTLYKEETYISWVEALRKLDHVTVRDKWHS
;
A
#
# COMPACT_ATOMS: atom_id res chain seq x y z
N MET A 1 -9.96 23.26 -25.02
CA MET A 1 -9.12 22.05 -24.83
C MET A 1 -10.02 20.91 -24.46
N GLU A 2 -9.88 19.75 -25.12
CA GLU A 2 -10.60 18.56 -24.68
C GLU A 2 -10.16 18.17 -23.27
N PRO A 3 -11.07 17.71 -22.41
CA PRO A 3 -10.72 17.25 -21.07
C PRO A 3 -9.75 16.07 -21.18
N GLN A 4 -8.59 16.20 -20.56
CA GLN A 4 -7.58 15.15 -20.52
C GLN A 4 -7.75 14.31 -19.27
N PHE A 5 -7.62 13.00 -19.43
CA PHE A 5 -7.81 12.03 -18.36
C PHE A 5 -6.61 11.10 -18.22
N PHE A 6 -6.24 10.86 -16.98
CA PHE A 6 -5.32 9.84 -16.57
C PHE A 6 -5.98 8.46 -16.65
N ALA A 7 -5.20 7.50 -17.13
CA ALA A 7 -5.53 6.09 -17.08
C ALA A 7 -4.25 5.28 -16.84
N LEU A 8 -4.36 4.10 -16.22
CA LEU A 8 -3.28 3.12 -16.22
C LEU A 8 -3.59 2.02 -17.23
N PRO A 9 -2.65 1.67 -18.13
CA PRO A 9 -2.93 0.69 -19.17
C PRO A 9 -3.36 -0.65 -18.60
N LYS A 10 -4.39 -1.24 -19.21
CA LYS A 10 -4.96 -2.54 -18.83
C LYS A 10 -5.47 -2.60 -17.38
N SER A 11 -5.58 -1.46 -16.70
CA SER A 11 -6.03 -1.35 -15.32
C SER A 11 -7.46 -0.77 -15.29
N ASN A 12 -8.16 -0.93 -14.17
CA ASN A 12 -9.49 -0.33 -13.99
C ASN A 12 -9.42 1.18 -13.66
N ILE A 13 -8.20 1.70 -13.51
CA ILE A 13 -7.90 3.10 -13.21
C ILE A 13 -7.98 3.88 -14.52
N GLN A 14 -9.10 4.53 -14.78
CA GLN A 14 -9.39 5.26 -16.03
C GLN A 14 -10.27 6.48 -15.73
N GLY A 15 -10.27 7.46 -16.63
CA GLY A 15 -11.20 8.59 -16.58
C GLY A 15 -10.94 9.59 -15.45
N ILE A 16 -9.73 9.63 -14.89
CA ILE A 16 -9.38 10.54 -13.79
C ILE A 16 -8.91 11.86 -14.39
N PRO A 17 -9.57 13.01 -14.16
CA PRO A 17 -9.15 14.27 -14.76
C PRO A 17 -7.69 14.60 -14.44
N LEU A 18 -6.92 15.08 -15.40
CA LEU A 18 -5.55 15.55 -15.14
C LEU A 18 -5.52 16.82 -14.28
N TYR A 19 -6.62 17.57 -14.28
CA TYR A 19 -6.77 18.84 -13.59
C TYR A 19 -8.12 18.89 -12.86
N SER A 20 -8.14 19.55 -11.70
CA SER A 20 -9.36 19.87 -10.94
C SER A 20 -9.26 21.31 -10.42
N GLY A 21 -9.95 22.22 -11.10
CA GLY A 21 -9.73 23.66 -10.93
C GLY A 21 -8.30 24.04 -11.33
N GLU A 22 -7.59 24.73 -10.43
CA GLU A 22 -6.18 25.14 -10.63
C GLU A 22 -5.17 24.05 -10.22
N ASN A 23 -5.66 22.87 -9.80
CA ASN A 23 -4.81 21.86 -9.21
C ASN A 23 -4.54 20.71 -10.18
N ASN A 24 -3.29 20.27 -10.20
CA ASN A 24 -2.80 19.18 -11.04
C ASN A 24 -2.95 17.84 -10.31
N LEU A 25 -3.20 16.77 -11.08
CA LEU A 25 -3.26 15.41 -10.54
C LEU A 25 -1.93 15.02 -9.87
N GLN A 26 -2.00 14.50 -8.66
CA GLN A 26 -0.90 13.90 -7.93
C GLN A 26 -1.23 12.42 -7.69
N ILE A 27 -0.19 11.62 -7.46
CA ILE A 27 -0.29 10.17 -7.33
C ILE A 27 0.34 9.74 -6.00
N GLY A 28 -0.32 8.83 -5.28
CA GLY A 28 0.27 8.14 -4.14
C GLY A 28 0.44 6.65 -4.43
N PHE A 29 1.55 6.05 -4.02
CA PHE A 29 1.74 4.60 -4.03
C PHE A 29 1.80 4.08 -2.60
N ILE A 30 0.96 3.08 -2.29
CA ILE A 30 1.08 2.28 -1.08
C ILE A 30 1.78 0.97 -1.45
N GLU A 31 2.84 0.65 -0.71
CA GLU A 31 3.72 -0.49 -0.95
C GLU A 31 3.95 -1.25 0.35
N VAL A 32 4.04 -2.57 0.31
CA VAL A 32 4.24 -3.40 1.51
C VAL A 32 5.69 -3.88 1.68
N GLY A 33 6.25 -3.60 2.86
CA GLY A 33 7.65 -3.74 3.22
C GLY A 33 8.08 -5.07 3.84
N CYS A 34 7.17 -6.02 4.08
CA CYS A 34 7.50 -7.32 4.69
C CYS A 34 7.86 -8.34 3.60
N LYS A 35 9.14 -8.73 3.47
CA LYS A 35 9.62 -9.53 2.33
C LYS A 35 9.42 -11.04 2.50
N PRO A 36 9.23 -11.71 1.36
CA PRO A 36 9.94 -12.95 1.05
C PRO A 36 11.09 -12.75 0.03
N ASN A 37 10.95 -11.88 -0.99
CA ASN A 37 11.90 -11.85 -2.12
C ASN A 37 12.37 -10.47 -2.55
N LYS A 38 13.16 -9.80 -1.71
CA LYS A 38 13.89 -8.58 -2.10
C LYS A 38 13.06 -7.32 -2.52
N LYS A 39 11.71 -7.30 -2.38
CA LYS A 39 10.78 -6.16 -2.62
C LYS A 39 11.33 -4.73 -2.36
N ARG A 40 11.75 -4.40 -1.12
CA ARG A 40 12.34 -3.09 -0.74
C ARG A 40 13.39 -2.52 -1.71
N GLY A 41 14.22 -3.36 -2.35
CA GLY A 41 15.28 -2.93 -3.28
C GLY A 41 14.80 -2.37 -4.62
N LYS A 42 13.54 -2.61 -4.98
CA LYS A 42 12.96 -2.31 -6.29
C LYS A 42 11.94 -1.16 -6.27
N LEU A 43 11.71 -0.62 -5.08
CA LEU A 43 10.80 0.47 -4.75
C LEU A 43 11.04 1.73 -5.59
N LYS A 44 12.30 2.17 -5.70
CA LYS A 44 12.71 3.29 -6.56
C LYS A 44 12.34 3.11 -8.05
N ASN A 45 12.37 1.87 -8.55
CA ASN A 45 12.11 1.58 -9.96
C ASN A 45 10.65 1.79 -10.34
N THR A 46 9.73 1.71 -9.39
CA THR A 46 8.28 1.89 -9.62
C THR A 46 7.96 3.35 -9.95
N LYS A 47 8.49 4.29 -9.16
CA LYS A 47 8.36 5.73 -9.42
C LYS A 47 8.94 6.08 -10.79
N GLN A 48 10.16 5.62 -11.08
CA GLN A 48 10.80 5.84 -12.38
C GLN A 48 9.99 5.26 -13.55
N LEU A 49 9.42 4.05 -13.38
CA LEU A 49 8.58 3.44 -14.41
C LEU A 49 7.32 4.26 -14.67
N PHE A 50 6.69 4.77 -13.61
CA PHE A 50 5.53 5.65 -13.73
C PHE A 50 5.90 6.97 -14.42
N LEU A 51 7.02 7.59 -14.06
CA LEU A 51 7.48 8.83 -14.70
C LEU A 51 7.79 8.62 -16.19
N LYS A 52 8.38 7.47 -16.55
CA LYS A 52 8.57 7.10 -17.95
C LYS A 52 7.22 6.94 -18.67
N TYR A 53 6.29 6.20 -18.06
CA TYR A 53 4.92 6.08 -18.60
C TYR A 53 4.29 7.45 -18.83
N TRP A 54 4.43 8.37 -17.87
CA TRP A 54 3.89 9.71 -17.97
C TRP A 54 4.48 10.47 -19.16
N GLY A 55 5.80 10.49 -19.27
CA GLY A 55 6.50 11.15 -20.39
C GLY A 55 6.10 10.57 -21.75
N ASP A 56 5.93 9.25 -21.85
CA ASP A 56 5.55 8.56 -23.09
C ASP A 56 4.10 8.86 -23.52
N ASN A 57 3.18 9.18 -22.58
CA ASN A 57 1.73 9.23 -22.85
C ASN A 57 1.10 10.62 -22.71
N TYR A 58 1.69 11.51 -21.89
CA TYR A 58 1.09 12.79 -21.55
C TYR A 58 1.96 14.01 -21.90
N LYS A 59 3.26 13.83 -22.21
CA LYS A 59 4.16 14.97 -22.49
C LYS A 59 3.66 15.89 -23.61
N GLN A 60 3.08 15.33 -24.68
CA GLN A 60 2.52 16.13 -25.77
C GLN A 60 1.28 16.92 -25.36
N SER A 61 0.52 16.40 -24.39
CA SER A 61 -0.79 16.91 -24.02
C SER A 61 -0.73 17.89 -22.84
N VAL A 62 0.24 17.72 -21.94
CA VAL A 62 0.43 18.55 -20.74
C VAL A 62 1.76 19.29 -20.67
N GLY A 63 2.60 19.18 -21.71
CA GLY A 63 3.92 19.81 -21.75
C GLY A 63 4.91 19.16 -20.78
N ASP A 64 5.69 19.99 -20.09
CA ASP A 64 6.75 19.55 -19.17
C ASP A 64 6.24 19.24 -17.75
N TRP A 65 4.95 19.37 -17.49
CA TRP A 65 4.39 19.01 -16.19
C TRP A 65 4.51 17.51 -15.92
N ILE A 66 5.08 17.20 -14.75
CA ILE A 66 5.21 15.85 -14.20
C ILE A 66 4.46 15.81 -12.86
N PRO A 67 3.57 14.83 -12.63
CA PRO A 67 2.85 14.70 -11.38
C PRO A 67 3.79 14.36 -10.23
N THR A 68 3.51 14.92 -9.06
CA THR A 68 4.13 14.49 -7.80
C THR A 68 3.69 13.06 -7.50
N VAL A 69 4.66 12.21 -7.12
CA VAL A 69 4.44 10.81 -6.76
C VAL A 69 4.87 10.60 -5.31
N TYR A 70 3.91 10.53 -4.40
CA TYR A 70 4.13 10.20 -2.99
C TYR A 70 4.21 8.69 -2.79
N ARG A 71 4.98 8.26 -1.78
CA ARG A 71 5.23 6.84 -1.53
C ARG A 71 5.10 6.53 -0.04
N ALA A 72 4.16 5.64 0.26
CA ALA A 72 3.92 5.10 1.58
C ALA A 72 4.39 3.64 1.65
N LEU A 73 5.19 3.32 2.67
CA LEU A 73 5.58 1.95 2.98
C LEU A 73 4.78 1.43 4.17
N ALA A 74 3.87 0.50 3.91
CA ALA A 74 3.21 -0.28 4.94
C ALA A 74 4.13 -1.40 5.43
N HIS A 75 4.25 -1.56 6.73
CA HIS A 75 5.12 -2.55 7.33
C HIS A 75 4.48 -3.12 8.58
N TYR A 76 4.53 -4.45 8.71
CA TYR A 76 4.10 -5.15 9.91
C TYR A 76 5.15 -6.18 10.32
N ASP A 77 6.07 -5.73 11.16
CA ASP A 77 7.01 -6.56 11.90
C ASP A 77 7.46 -5.76 13.12
N PRO A 78 6.87 -6.00 14.31
CA PRO A 78 7.19 -5.26 15.53
C PRO A 78 8.67 -5.34 15.93
N THR A 79 9.39 -6.35 15.44
CA THR A 79 10.81 -6.56 15.75
C THR A 79 11.74 -5.72 14.87
N LYS A 80 11.25 -5.17 13.75
CA LYS A 80 12.05 -4.44 12.76
C LYS A 80 11.37 -3.14 12.40
N LYS A 81 11.96 -2.01 12.78
CA LYS A 81 11.40 -0.68 12.45
C LYS A 81 12.04 -0.13 11.17
N PRO A 82 11.33 -0.04 10.04
CA PRO A 82 11.87 0.61 8.84
C PRO A 82 12.02 2.13 9.07
N GLY A 83 13.18 2.69 8.77
CA GLY A 83 13.37 4.15 8.81
C GLY A 83 12.83 4.85 7.55
N LEU A 84 12.59 6.16 7.67
CA LEU A 84 12.46 7.07 6.52
C LEU A 84 13.84 7.29 5.91
N ASP A 85 14.28 6.39 5.04
CA ASP A 85 15.51 6.61 4.28
C ASP A 85 15.17 7.26 2.93
N PHE A 86 15.02 8.59 2.95
CA PHE A 86 14.73 9.39 1.76
C PHE A 86 15.76 9.20 0.65
N ARG A 87 17.04 9.05 1.01
CA ARG A 87 18.13 8.95 0.03
C ARG A 87 18.13 7.62 -0.69
N LYS A 88 17.82 6.53 0.02
CA LYS A 88 17.86 5.18 -0.54
C LYS A 88 16.54 4.75 -1.15
N TRP A 89 15.43 5.10 -0.51
CA TRP A 89 14.12 4.57 -0.85
C TRP A 89 13.13 5.62 -1.31
N GLU A 90 13.40 6.93 -1.19
CA GLU A 90 12.46 8.00 -1.57
C GLU A 90 11.05 7.74 -1.03
N LEU A 91 10.94 7.45 0.27
CA LEU A 91 9.66 7.25 0.95
C LEU A 91 9.19 8.56 1.54
N ASP A 92 7.92 8.91 1.37
CA ASP A 92 7.30 10.06 2.02
C ASP A 92 6.68 9.69 3.36
N VAL A 93 6.18 8.44 3.47
CA VAL A 93 5.48 7.92 4.65
C VAL A 93 5.88 6.47 4.93
N VAL A 94 5.96 6.11 6.20
CA VAL A 94 6.07 4.74 6.70
C VAL A 94 4.94 4.49 7.70
N LEU A 95 4.12 3.49 7.41
CA LEU A 95 3.04 2.99 8.26
C LEU A 95 3.55 1.73 8.96
N ASP A 96 3.90 1.84 10.25
CA ASP A 96 4.46 0.73 11.04
C ASP A 96 3.39 0.16 11.97
N TYR A 97 2.77 -0.94 11.54
CA TYR A 97 1.74 -1.65 12.29
C TYR A 97 2.34 -2.32 13.52
N GLN A 98 1.85 -1.93 14.70
CA GLN A 98 2.35 -2.42 15.98
C GLN A 98 1.61 -3.68 16.43
N PHE A 99 0.30 -3.76 16.17
CA PHE A 99 -0.53 -4.92 16.50
C PHE A 99 -1.73 -5.03 15.55
N ILE A 100 -2.50 -6.11 15.68
CA ILE A 100 -3.81 -6.26 15.02
C ILE A 100 -4.86 -6.08 16.12
N SER A 101 -5.80 -5.16 15.95
CA SER A 101 -6.92 -5.04 16.88
C SER A 101 -8.00 -6.08 16.56
N GLU A 102 -8.86 -6.39 17.54
CA GLU A 102 -10.01 -7.26 17.28
C GLU A 102 -10.94 -6.67 16.20
N GLU A 103 -11.11 -5.35 16.19
CA GLU A 103 -11.96 -4.66 15.22
C GLU A 103 -11.42 -4.85 13.79
N MET A 104 -10.10 -4.70 13.61
CA MET A 104 -9.44 -4.96 12.33
C MET A 104 -9.66 -6.40 11.87
N LEU A 105 -9.49 -7.35 12.78
CA LEU A 105 -9.65 -8.76 12.44
C LEU A 105 -11.10 -9.10 12.07
N LYS A 106 -12.07 -8.55 12.81
CA LYS A 106 -13.51 -8.68 12.53
C LYS A 106 -13.90 -8.00 11.21
N SER A 107 -13.18 -6.97 10.78
CA SER A 107 -13.42 -6.26 9.52
C SER A 107 -12.96 -7.04 8.28
N LEU A 108 -12.22 -8.16 8.44
CA LEU A 108 -11.77 -8.97 7.31
C LEU A 108 -12.95 -9.65 6.63
N ASP A 109 -13.11 -9.39 5.33
CA ASP A 109 -14.12 -10.09 4.54
C ASP A 109 -13.62 -11.47 4.10
N GLU A 110 -14.49 -12.25 3.44
CA GLU A 110 -14.14 -13.58 2.96
C GLU A 110 -13.05 -13.58 1.89
N GLN A 111 -12.89 -12.49 1.14
CA GLN A 111 -11.82 -12.35 0.16
C GLN A 111 -10.48 -12.08 0.86
N ASP A 112 -10.46 -11.26 1.90
CA ASP A 112 -9.29 -11.00 2.74
C ASP A 112 -8.81 -12.30 3.38
N LYS A 113 -9.71 -13.03 4.04
CA LYS A 113 -9.38 -14.33 4.67
C LYS A 113 -8.80 -15.32 3.66
N LYS A 114 -9.38 -15.42 2.46
CA LYS A 114 -8.86 -16.28 1.38
C LYS A 114 -7.44 -15.91 0.96
N GLN A 115 -7.10 -14.63 0.89
CA GLN A 115 -5.74 -14.19 0.58
C GLN A 115 -4.73 -14.67 1.64
N VAL A 116 -5.08 -14.55 2.92
CA VAL A 116 -4.24 -15.02 4.04
C VAL A 116 -4.10 -16.55 4.02
N PHE A 117 -5.18 -17.30 3.73
CA PHE A 117 -5.13 -18.76 3.65
C PHE A 117 -4.29 -19.28 2.47
N HIS A 118 -4.34 -18.62 1.32
CA HIS A 118 -3.62 -19.06 0.11
C HIS A 118 -2.10 -19.12 0.30
N ILE A 119 -1.59 -18.37 1.26
CA ILE A 119 -0.17 -18.29 1.59
C ILE A 119 0.33 -19.52 2.35
N VAL A 120 -0.53 -20.14 3.17
CA VAL A 120 -0.15 -21.22 4.07
C VAL A 120 -0.33 -22.56 3.38
N ARG A 121 0.74 -23.06 2.76
CA ARG A 121 0.74 -24.33 2.01
C ARG A 121 0.65 -25.60 2.87
N LYS A 122 0.98 -25.52 4.17
CA LYS A 122 0.98 -26.69 5.08
C LYS A 122 -0.34 -26.78 5.83
N GLU A 123 -1.04 -27.91 5.67
CA GLU A 123 -2.36 -28.17 6.23
C GLU A 123 -2.46 -27.93 7.74
N LYS A 124 -1.52 -28.46 8.54
CA LYS A 124 -1.50 -28.23 10.00
C LYS A 124 -1.41 -26.75 10.40
N GLN A 125 -0.62 -25.97 9.66
CA GLN A 125 -0.46 -24.53 9.95
C GLN A 125 -1.67 -23.73 9.44
N ARG A 126 -2.27 -24.19 8.35
CA ARG A 126 -3.48 -23.63 7.80
C ARG A 126 -4.65 -23.80 8.77
N HIS A 127 -4.81 -24.95 9.39
CA HIS A 127 -5.85 -25.16 10.42
C HIS A 127 -5.70 -24.21 11.62
N ILE A 128 -4.48 -24.00 12.12
CA ILE A 128 -4.23 -23.05 13.22
C ILE A 128 -4.63 -21.63 12.80
N LEU A 129 -4.26 -21.20 11.61
CA LEU A 129 -4.64 -19.89 11.09
C LEU A 129 -6.15 -19.78 10.85
N GLU A 130 -6.79 -20.83 10.31
CA GLU A 130 -8.23 -20.89 10.09
C GLU A 130 -9.01 -20.78 11.41
N GLU A 131 -8.56 -21.47 12.46
CA GLU A 131 -9.12 -21.37 13.80
C GLU A 131 -9.01 -19.93 14.34
N ILE A 132 -7.81 -19.35 14.30
CA ILE A 132 -7.56 -17.97 14.73
C ILE A 132 -8.46 -16.96 13.99
N LEU A 133 -8.54 -17.05 12.66
CA LEU A 133 -9.37 -16.13 11.86
C LEU A 133 -10.87 -16.37 12.05
N LYS A 134 -11.29 -17.61 12.34
CA LYS A 134 -12.70 -17.93 12.61
C LYS A 134 -13.13 -17.43 13.99
N GLU A 135 -12.26 -17.53 14.98
CA GLU A 135 -12.48 -17.05 16.34
C GLU A 135 -12.31 -15.53 16.48
N ASN A 136 -11.76 -14.86 15.45
CA ASN A 136 -11.33 -13.47 15.50
C ASN A 136 -10.32 -13.22 16.63
N ASP A 137 -9.41 -14.16 16.85
CA ASP A 137 -8.41 -14.08 17.91
C ASP A 137 -7.20 -13.26 17.48
N ALA A 138 -7.29 -11.95 17.69
CA ALA A 138 -6.26 -10.99 17.31
C ALA A 138 -4.93 -11.23 18.06
N GLU A 139 -5.01 -11.63 19.33
CA GLU A 139 -3.84 -11.89 20.18
C GLU A 139 -3.06 -13.11 19.68
N ARG A 140 -3.73 -14.23 19.39
CA ARG A 140 -3.09 -15.43 18.83
C ARG A 140 -2.50 -15.15 17.45
N LEU A 141 -3.17 -14.36 16.61
CA LEU A 141 -2.62 -13.98 15.30
C LEU A 141 -1.35 -13.14 15.46
N HIS A 142 -1.39 -12.16 16.35
CA HIS A 142 -0.24 -11.30 16.65
C HIS A 142 0.93 -12.13 17.22
N ALA A 143 0.66 -13.00 18.19
CA ALA A 143 1.65 -13.90 18.78
C ALA A 143 2.27 -14.84 17.74
N LEU A 144 1.46 -15.40 16.82
CA LEU A 144 1.95 -16.25 15.72
C LEU A 144 2.91 -15.47 14.81
N ILE A 145 2.60 -14.21 14.54
CA ILE A 145 3.41 -13.30 13.72
C ILE A 145 4.74 -12.94 14.40
N VAL A 146 4.72 -12.62 15.70
CA VAL A 146 5.91 -12.23 16.46
C VAL A 146 6.81 -13.44 16.75
N ALA A 147 6.26 -14.52 17.32
CA ALA A 147 7.02 -15.72 17.68
C ALA A 147 7.55 -16.48 16.45
N GLY A 148 6.90 -16.31 15.30
CA GLY A 148 7.31 -16.92 14.06
C GLY A 148 8.60 -16.34 13.47
N GLY A 149 8.99 -15.12 13.85
CA GLY A 149 10.22 -14.46 13.40
C GLY A 149 10.39 -14.45 11.88
N ASP A 150 11.60 -14.73 11.41
CA ASP A 150 11.94 -14.72 9.97
C ASP A 150 11.62 -16.03 9.23
N LYS A 151 10.81 -16.93 9.83
CA LYS A 151 10.32 -18.11 9.12
C LYS A 151 9.58 -17.66 7.85
N PRO A 152 9.91 -18.20 6.66
CA PRO A 152 9.33 -17.71 5.41
C PRO A 152 7.81 -17.64 5.42
N GLN A 153 7.12 -18.68 5.93
CA GLN A 153 5.64 -18.70 5.99
C GLN A 153 5.07 -17.55 6.80
N VAL A 154 5.67 -17.25 7.95
CA VAL A 154 5.25 -16.16 8.83
C VAL A 154 5.56 -14.82 8.19
N ALA A 155 6.69 -14.70 7.48
CA ALA A 155 6.99 -13.51 6.70
C ALA A 155 5.97 -13.25 5.58
N TYR A 156 5.43 -14.30 4.94
CA TYR A 156 4.33 -14.14 3.99
C TYR A 156 3.03 -13.71 4.67
N ILE A 157 2.65 -14.33 5.81
CA ILE A 157 1.46 -13.91 6.58
C ILE A 157 1.58 -12.45 7.00
N ARG A 158 2.73 -12.04 7.56
CA ARG A 158 3.04 -10.64 7.90
C ARG A 158 2.88 -9.70 6.71
N GLY A 159 3.39 -10.08 5.54
CA GLY A 159 3.23 -9.30 4.31
C GLY A 159 1.78 -9.16 3.90
N GLN A 160 1.01 -10.24 3.90
CA GLN A 160 -0.40 -10.18 3.50
C GLN A 160 -1.24 -9.39 4.50
N MET A 161 -0.97 -9.56 5.80
CA MET A 161 -1.64 -8.76 6.82
C MET A 161 -1.28 -7.28 6.68
N ALA A 162 0.00 -6.93 6.49
CA ALA A 162 0.39 -5.55 6.23
C ALA A 162 -0.31 -4.96 4.99
N GLU A 163 -0.48 -5.75 3.91
CA GLU A 163 -1.22 -5.34 2.72
C GLU A 163 -2.68 -5.05 3.02
N ILE A 164 -3.38 -6.01 3.63
CA ILE A 164 -4.81 -5.92 3.92
C ILE A 164 -5.09 -4.77 4.89
N LEU A 165 -4.32 -4.65 5.97
CA LEU A 165 -4.49 -3.61 6.98
C LEU A 165 -4.24 -2.22 6.38
N ALA A 166 -3.15 -2.05 5.63
CA ALA A 166 -2.85 -0.78 4.97
C ALA A 166 -3.92 -0.36 3.97
N GLN A 167 -4.48 -1.31 3.21
CA GLN A 167 -5.56 -1.00 2.29
C GLN A 167 -6.84 -0.61 3.03
N LYS A 168 -7.22 -1.31 4.10
CA LYS A 168 -8.42 -1.00 4.88
C LYS A 168 -8.30 0.33 5.61
N ASP A 169 -7.19 0.58 6.30
CA ASP A 169 -7.00 1.85 7.00
C ASP A 169 -6.91 3.01 6.03
N ALA A 170 -6.27 2.80 4.87
CA ALA A 170 -6.28 3.81 3.82
C ALA A 170 -7.70 4.13 3.37
N ASP A 171 -8.52 3.12 3.07
CA ASP A 171 -9.90 3.26 2.60
C ASP A 171 -10.80 3.94 3.64
N ASN A 172 -10.71 3.52 4.90
CA ASN A 172 -11.51 4.04 6.02
C ASN A 172 -11.15 5.48 6.40
N ASN A 173 -9.95 5.95 6.03
CA ASN A 173 -9.44 7.27 6.39
C ASN A 173 -9.20 8.17 5.16
N LEU A 174 -9.83 7.86 4.02
CA LEU A 174 -9.72 8.68 2.81
C LEU A 174 -10.32 10.08 3.04
N PRO A 175 -9.54 11.15 2.86
CA PRO A 175 -10.09 12.50 2.88
C PRO A 175 -10.90 12.79 1.61
N PRO A 176 -11.84 13.76 1.65
CA PRO A 176 -12.57 14.19 0.46
C PRO A 176 -11.63 14.60 -0.69
N GLY A 177 -11.94 14.14 -1.90
CA GLY A 177 -11.16 14.45 -3.11
C GLY A 177 -9.96 13.53 -3.36
N MET A 178 -9.80 12.46 -2.55
CA MET A 178 -8.82 11.41 -2.75
C MET A 178 -9.51 10.11 -3.17
N ASN A 179 -8.95 9.42 -4.16
CA ASN A 179 -9.40 8.08 -4.54
C ASN A 179 -8.34 7.04 -4.20
N LEU A 180 -8.76 5.81 -3.90
CA LEU A 180 -7.90 4.65 -3.68
C LEU A 180 -8.25 3.52 -4.66
N PHE A 181 -7.23 3.00 -5.33
CA PHE A 181 -7.33 1.88 -6.24
C PHE A 181 -6.45 0.74 -5.73
N ARG A 182 -7.10 -0.31 -5.21
CA ARG A 182 -6.42 -1.50 -4.65
C ARG A 182 -5.70 -2.33 -5.72
N ASN A 183 -4.81 -3.22 -5.30
CA ASN A 183 -3.99 -4.11 -6.14
C ASN A 183 -4.76 -4.77 -7.29
N GLY A 184 -5.96 -5.30 -7.02
CA GLY A 184 -6.83 -5.94 -8.02
C GLY A 184 -7.22 -5.04 -9.20
N ASN A 185 -7.17 -3.72 -9.03
CA ASN A 185 -7.45 -2.73 -10.07
C ASN A 185 -6.22 -2.39 -10.91
N ILE A 186 -5.02 -2.81 -10.49
CA ILE A 186 -3.73 -2.43 -11.06
C ILE A 186 -3.17 -3.60 -11.88
N ARG A 187 -3.09 -3.45 -13.20
CA ARG A 187 -2.42 -4.46 -14.06
C ARG A 187 -1.11 -3.99 -14.65
N TYR A 188 -0.90 -2.67 -14.75
CA TYR A 188 0.25 -2.09 -15.42
C TYR A 188 1.58 -2.47 -14.75
N PHE A 189 1.69 -2.22 -13.43
CA PHE A 189 2.90 -2.50 -12.66
C PHE A 189 3.12 -4.01 -12.48
N ASN A 190 2.04 -4.76 -12.25
CA ASN A 190 2.05 -6.19 -11.99
C ASN A 190 2.48 -7.03 -13.22
N ARG A 191 2.18 -6.59 -14.46
CA ARG A 191 2.55 -7.35 -15.68
C ARG A 191 4.00 -7.17 -16.10
N ARG A 192 4.61 -5.99 -15.86
CA ARG A 192 6.02 -5.72 -16.20
C ARG A 192 6.99 -6.30 -15.16
N PHE A 193 6.54 -6.55 -13.92
CA PHE A 193 7.34 -7.19 -12.87
C PHE A 193 6.65 -8.43 -12.31
N ARG A 194 6.73 -9.56 -13.02
CA ARG A 194 6.22 -10.87 -12.55
C ARG A 194 6.80 -11.34 -11.20
N ASN A 195 7.87 -10.72 -10.70
CA ASN A 195 8.56 -11.07 -9.46
C ASN A 195 8.80 -9.84 -8.56
N GLY A 196 7.76 -9.42 -7.84
CA GLY A 196 7.89 -8.71 -6.56
C GLY A 196 8.20 -7.21 -6.61
N THR A 197 7.54 -6.45 -7.49
CA THR A 197 7.47 -4.98 -7.40
C THR A 197 6.00 -4.58 -7.43
N GLU A 198 5.28 -4.91 -6.37
CA GLU A 198 3.83 -4.72 -6.28
C GLU A 198 3.56 -3.34 -5.67
N ILE A 199 2.83 -2.50 -6.43
CA ILE A 199 2.07 -1.41 -5.83
C ILE A 199 0.80 -2.06 -5.34
N ASP A 200 0.60 -2.04 -4.04
CA ASP A 200 -0.54 -2.67 -3.39
C ASP A 200 -1.76 -1.75 -3.46
N ALA A 201 -1.56 -0.43 -3.54
CA ALA A 201 -2.61 0.49 -3.95
C ALA A 201 -2.08 1.78 -4.58
N VAL A 202 -2.85 2.33 -5.51
CA VAL A 202 -2.62 3.64 -6.12
C VAL A 202 -3.65 4.62 -5.55
N GLN A 203 -3.18 5.78 -5.14
CA GLN A 203 -4.01 6.90 -4.73
C GLN A 203 -3.95 8.01 -5.78
N THR A 204 -5.06 8.73 -5.95
CA THR A 204 -5.10 9.95 -6.78
C THR A 204 -5.71 11.09 -6.01
N LEU A 205 -5.14 12.28 -6.14
CA LEU A 205 -5.51 13.48 -5.41
C LEU A 205 -5.05 14.71 -6.18
N TYR A 206 -5.49 15.92 -5.80
CA TYR A 206 -5.13 17.15 -6.51
C TYR A 206 -4.29 18.13 -5.68
N LYS A 207 -4.15 17.92 -4.36
CA LYS A 207 -3.48 18.84 -3.44
C LYS A 207 -2.59 18.08 -2.46
N GLU A 208 -1.42 18.65 -2.13
CA GLU A 208 -0.52 18.01 -1.14
C GLU A 208 -1.21 17.95 0.23
N GLU A 209 -1.99 18.96 0.58
CA GLU A 209 -2.74 19.05 1.83
C GLU A 209 -3.74 17.89 1.98
N THR A 210 -4.27 17.36 0.87
CA THR A 210 -5.11 16.16 0.88
C THR A 210 -4.30 14.93 1.31
N TYR A 211 -3.06 14.79 0.84
CA TYR A 211 -2.18 13.70 1.28
C TYR A 211 -1.80 13.85 2.75
N ILE A 212 -1.42 15.05 3.17
CA ILE A 212 -1.07 15.34 4.58
C ILE A 212 -2.27 15.03 5.49
N SER A 213 -3.49 15.40 5.07
CA SER A 213 -4.73 15.09 5.83
C SER A 213 -4.94 13.59 5.99
N TRP A 214 -4.66 12.80 4.95
CA TRP A 214 -4.71 11.33 5.02
C TRP A 214 -3.67 10.79 6.02
N VAL A 215 -2.43 11.30 5.98
CA VAL A 215 -1.35 10.93 6.92
C VAL A 215 -1.75 11.25 8.37
N GLU A 216 -2.33 12.42 8.61
CA GLU A 216 -2.78 12.83 9.95
C GLU A 216 -3.99 12.03 10.44
N ALA A 217 -4.87 11.59 9.54
CA ALA A 217 -5.96 10.67 9.91
C ALA A 217 -5.39 9.32 10.36
N LEU A 218 -4.42 8.77 9.61
CA LEU A 218 -3.75 7.52 9.99
C LEU A 218 -2.95 7.65 11.30
N ARG A 219 -2.39 8.82 11.61
CA ARG A 219 -1.66 9.05 12.88
C ARG A 219 -2.54 8.90 14.12
N LYS A 220 -3.86 9.07 13.99
CA LYS A 220 -4.81 8.94 15.11
C LYS A 220 -5.14 7.49 15.45
N LEU A 221 -4.74 6.55 14.60
CA LEU A 221 -4.96 5.13 14.81
C LEU A 221 -3.92 4.58 15.81
N ASP A 222 -4.40 3.87 16.82
CA ASP A 222 -3.60 3.37 17.95
C ASP A 222 -2.63 2.23 17.58
N HIS A 223 -2.99 1.45 16.57
CA HIS A 223 -2.29 0.25 16.13
C HIS A 223 -1.21 0.52 15.07
N VAL A 224 -1.05 1.77 14.62
CA VAL A 224 -0.06 2.14 13.61
C VAL A 224 0.78 3.32 14.08
N THR A 225 2.10 3.19 13.95
CA THR A 225 3.01 4.31 14.11
C THR A 225 3.30 4.90 12.74
N VAL A 226 2.93 6.17 12.55
CA VAL A 226 3.18 6.90 11.32
C VAL A 226 4.47 7.70 11.43
N ARG A 227 5.38 7.51 10.47
CA ARG A 227 6.56 8.34 10.26
C ARG A 227 6.46 8.95 8.87
N ASP A 228 6.61 10.26 8.76
CA ASP A 228 6.47 10.97 7.50
C ASP A 228 7.49 12.11 7.36
N LYS A 229 7.62 12.65 6.15
CA LYS A 229 8.58 13.70 5.80
C LYS A 229 8.24 15.11 6.30
N TRP A 230 6.99 15.35 6.70
CA TRP A 230 6.53 16.68 7.11
C TRP A 230 6.73 16.91 8.60
N HIS A 231 6.79 15.84 9.40
CA HIS A 231 6.89 15.88 10.86
C HIS A 231 8.15 15.16 11.40
N SER A 232 9.18 14.96 10.58
CA SER A 232 10.44 14.29 10.95
C SER A 232 11.55 15.22 11.43
#